data_AF-A0A2M7WKT4-F1
#
_entry.id   AF-A0A2M7WKT4-F1
#
_cell.length_a   1.000
_cell.length_b   1.000
_cell.length_c   1.000
_cell.angle_alpha   90.00
_cell.angle_beta   90.00
_cell.angle_gamma   90.00
#
_symmetry.space_group_name_H-M   'P 1'
#
loop_
_entity.id
_entity.type
_entity.pdbx_description
1 polymer ?
#
loop_
_entity_poly.entity_id
_entity_poly.type
_entity_poly.pdbx_seq_one_letter_code
_entity_poly.pdbx_strand_id
1 'polypeptide(L)'
;MTEIGPAGIVRETILTNLHPAVVHFAIGLFTASVILDIIGFSTKREYFNSAGWLNLTLAVVASLVSVLTGFLAEDSVIVTKEAHRLMEIHETLGLVVLGIAAILMIWRLFNQGPLSNRQIPFYIIIAVAGLLFLLASGHYGGEMVYEYGVGVKPVMKQTLQDEKSADTLITPHISNRK
;
A
#
# COMPACT_ATOMS: atom_id res chain seq x y z
N MET A 1 -12.90 8.23 -27.53
CA MET A 1 -11.48 8.18 -27.14
C MET A 1 -11.10 9.59 -26.74
N THR A 2 -11.21 9.91 -25.46
CA THR A 2 -10.83 11.23 -24.94
C THR A 2 -9.32 11.29 -24.91
N GLU A 3 -8.71 12.17 -25.70
CA GLU A 3 -7.26 12.41 -25.63
C GLU A 3 -6.92 12.94 -24.24
N ILE A 4 -6.28 12.10 -23.44
CA ILE A 4 -5.73 12.51 -22.14
C ILE A 4 -4.49 13.35 -22.44
N GLY A 5 -4.63 14.68 -22.37
CA GLY A 5 -3.51 15.59 -22.56
C GLY A 5 -2.37 15.32 -21.55
N PRO A 6 -1.17 15.88 -21.75
CA PRO A 6 0.00 15.62 -20.90
C PRO A 6 -0.25 15.85 -19.40
N ALA A 7 -1.15 16.78 -19.04
CA ALA A 7 -1.57 17.00 -17.66
C ALA A 7 -2.36 15.82 -17.04
N GLY A 8 -3.14 15.09 -17.85
CA GLY A 8 -3.87 13.91 -17.42
C GLY A 8 -2.96 12.70 -17.16
N ILE A 9 -1.96 12.48 -18.02
CA ILE A 9 -0.95 11.42 -17.85
C ILE A 9 -0.11 11.67 -16.59
N VAL A 10 0.26 12.93 -16.33
CA VAL A 10 1.00 13.31 -15.11
C VAL A 10 0.15 13.08 -13.85
N ARG A 11 -1.15 13.40 -13.90
CA ARG A 11 -2.06 13.19 -12.77
C ARG A 11 -2.27 11.71 -12.46
N GLU A 12 -2.50 10.86 -13.46
CA GLU A 12 -2.58 9.40 -13.28
C GLU A 12 -1.29 8.85 -12.65
N THR A 13 -0.14 9.17 -13.25
CA THR A 13 1.16 8.65 -12.78
C THR A 13 1.46 9.06 -11.33
N ILE A 14 1.07 10.26 -10.92
CA ILE A 14 1.25 10.72 -9.54
C ILE A 14 0.38 9.90 -8.59
N LEU A 15 -0.90 9.67 -8.92
CA LEU A 15 -1.82 8.94 -8.06
C LEU A 15 -1.40 7.47 -7.88
N THR A 16 -1.01 6.80 -8.97
CA THR A 16 -0.60 5.38 -8.93
C THR A 16 0.69 5.17 -8.12
N ASN A 17 1.62 6.13 -8.13
CA ASN A 17 2.86 6.05 -7.35
C ASN A 17 2.71 6.58 -5.91
N LEU A 18 1.74 7.48 -5.67
CA LEU A 18 1.51 8.05 -4.36
C LEU A 18 0.97 7.01 -3.38
N HIS A 19 0.02 6.17 -3.81
CA HIS A 19 -0.53 5.11 -2.97
C HIS A 19 0.55 4.21 -2.34
N PRO A 20 1.41 3.52 -3.11
CA PRO A 20 2.45 2.68 -2.53
C PRO A 20 3.43 3.49 -1.68
N ALA A 21 3.77 4.74 -2.03
CA ALA A 21 4.64 5.57 -1.21
C ALA A 21 4.05 5.80 0.21
N VAL A 22 2.76 6.13 0.31
CA VAL A 22 2.09 6.34 1.60
C VAL A 22 1.91 5.03 2.37
N VAL A 23 1.63 3.92 1.68
CA VAL A 23 1.50 2.58 2.29
C VAL A 23 2.77 2.18 3.05
N HIS A 24 3.98 2.50 2.55
CA HIS A 24 5.22 2.19 3.26
C HIS A 24 5.31 2.91 4.61
N PHE A 25 4.86 4.16 4.69
CA PHE A 25 4.79 4.87 5.97
C PHE A 25 3.79 4.22 6.92
N ALA A 26 2.59 3.85 6.43
CA ALA A 26 1.61 3.12 7.23
C ALA A 26 2.18 1.83 7.80
N ILE A 27 2.90 1.05 6.98
CA ILE A 27 3.57 -0.19 7.40
C ILE A 27 4.60 0.09 8.49
N GLY A 28 5.52 1.02 8.24
CA GLY A 28 6.61 1.34 9.16
C GLY A 28 6.11 1.87 10.50
N LEU A 29 5.17 2.83 10.47
CA LEU A 29 4.61 3.46 11.66
C LEU A 29 3.79 2.47 12.49
N PHE A 30 2.95 1.64 11.87
CA PHE A 30 2.17 0.67 12.62
C PHE A 30 3.06 -0.41 13.23
N THR A 31 4.04 -0.92 12.47
CA THR A 31 5.03 -1.88 12.99
C THR A 31 5.82 -1.31 14.16
N ALA A 32 6.30 -0.07 14.03
CA ALA A 32 7.02 0.62 15.10
C ALA A 32 6.13 0.80 16.34
N SER A 33 4.85 1.17 16.16
CA SER A 33 3.89 1.26 17.26
C SER A 33 3.79 -0.05 18.05
N VAL A 34 3.59 -1.18 17.36
CA VAL A 34 3.44 -2.49 18.01
C VAL A 34 4.70 -2.84 18.80
N ILE A 35 5.89 -2.66 18.22
CA ILE A 35 7.16 -2.95 18.89
C ILE A 35 7.35 -2.05 20.12
N LEU A 36 7.12 -0.74 19.97
CA LEU A 36 7.28 0.23 21.04
C LEU A 36 6.30 -0.01 22.18
N ASP A 37 5.05 -0.38 21.89
CA ASP A 37 4.06 -0.72 22.91
C ASP A 37 4.43 -2.03 23.65
N ILE A 38 4.93 -3.06 22.95
CA ILE A 38 5.44 -4.29 23.59
C ILE A 38 6.58 -3.96 24.56
N ILE A 39 7.56 -3.16 24.12
CA ILE A 39 8.69 -2.74 24.95
C ILE A 39 8.20 -1.87 26.12
N GLY A 40 7.32 -0.90 25.86
CA GLY A 40 6.81 0.04 26.85
C GLY A 40 5.99 -0.64 27.95
N PHE A 41 5.14 -1.59 27.59
CA PHE A 41 4.38 -2.39 28.57
C PHE A 41 5.27 -3.36 29.35
N SER A 42 6.29 -3.94 28.72
CA SER A 42 7.21 -4.88 29.39
C SER A 42 8.18 -4.18 30.35
N THR A 43 8.70 -3.03 29.94
CA THR A 43 9.69 -2.26 30.72
C THR A 43 9.06 -1.26 31.67
N LYS A 44 7.75 -0.99 31.54
CA LYS A 44 7.00 0.03 32.27
C LYS A 44 7.58 1.44 32.13
N ARG A 45 8.28 1.71 31.02
CA ARG A 45 8.89 3.01 30.74
C ARG A 45 7.96 3.85 29.85
N GLU A 46 7.56 5.00 30.37
CA GLU A 46 6.54 5.84 29.72
C GLU A 46 6.95 6.34 28.33
N TYR A 47 8.23 6.66 28.11
CA TYR A 47 8.68 7.19 26.81
C TYR A 47 8.45 6.21 25.65
N PHE A 48 8.54 4.89 25.88
CA PHE A 48 8.22 3.90 24.85
C PHE A 48 6.72 3.86 24.58
N ASN A 49 5.88 3.95 25.61
CA ASN A 49 4.43 4.01 25.45
C ASN A 49 4.00 5.29 24.72
N SER A 50 4.62 6.43 25.01
CA SER A 50 4.37 7.71 24.32
C SER A 50 4.83 7.67 22.86
N ALA A 51 5.98 7.06 22.58
CA ALA A 51 6.45 6.86 21.21
C ALA A 51 5.54 5.90 20.44
N GLY A 52 5.10 4.80 21.05
CA GLY A 52 4.13 3.87 20.49
C GLY A 52 2.80 4.57 20.18
N TRP A 53 2.32 5.43 21.09
CA TRP A 53 1.12 6.24 20.87
C TRP A 53 1.23 7.11 19.62
N LEU A 54 2.31 7.89 19.53
CA LEU A 54 2.53 8.79 18.41
C LEU A 54 2.61 8.04 17.09
N ASN A 55 3.33 6.90 17.07
CA ASN A 55 3.45 6.05 15.89
C ASN A 55 2.09 5.47 15.49
N LEU A 56 1.25 5.02 16.43
CA LEU A 56 -0.10 4.55 16.14
C LEU A 56 -0.95 5.65 15.50
N THR A 57 -0.94 6.86 16.07
CA THR A 57 -1.70 7.99 15.54
C THR A 57 -1.27 8.32 14.11
N LEU A 58 0.03 8.40 13.87
CA LEU A 58 0.56 8.65 12.52
C LEU A 58 0.25 7.48 11.58
N ALA A 59 0.26 6.24 12.05
CA ALA A 59 -0.10 5.06 11.27
C ALA A 59 -1.57 5.07 10.83
N VAL A 60 -2.50 5.52 11.70
CA VAL A 60 -3.92 5.68 11.34
C VAL A 60 -4.07 6.74 10.25
N VAL A 61 -3.39 7.88 10.39
CA VAL A 61 -3.42 8.95 9.38
C VAL A 61 -2.83 8.46 8.05
N ALA A 62 -1.67 7.81 8.08
CA ALA A 62 -1.02 7.27 6.89
C ALA A 62 -1.88 6.18 6.22
N SER A 63 -2.50 5.30 7.00
CA SER A 63 -3.42 4.27 6.50
C SER A 63 -4.65 4.89 5.84
N LEU A 64 -5.24 5.93 6.44
CA LEU A 64 -6.38 6.64 5.86
C LEU A 64 -6.00 7.28 4.52
N VAL A 65 -4.87 7.98 4.45
CA VAL A 65 -4.38 8.58 3.21
C VAL A 65 -4.06 7.49 2.17
N SER A 66 -3.52 6.35 2.59
CA SER A 66 -3.25 5.20 1.72
C SER A 66 -4.54 4.66 1.10
N VAL A 67 -5.59 4.44 1.90
CA VAL A 67 -6.89 3.96 1.42
C VAL A 67 -7.50 4.95 0.42
N LEU A 68 -7.49 6.25 0.74
CA LEU A 68 -8.02 7.27 -0.17
C LEU A 68 -7.25 7.29 -1.48
N THR A 69 -5.92 7.34 -1.44
CA THR A 69 -5.09 7.34 -2.65
C THR A 69 -5.20 6.03 -3.44
N GLY A 70 -5.44 4.90 -2.78
CA GLY A 70 -5.70 3.61 -3.41
C GLY A 70 -6.98 3.61 -4.23
N PHE A 71 -8.09 4.08 -3.65
CA PHE A 71 -9.36 4.24 -4.38
C PHE A 71 -9.24 5.19 -5.56
N LEU A 72 -8.50 6.30 -5.40
CA LEU A 72 -8.26 7.22 -6.52
C LEU A 72 -7.41 6.58 -7.63
N ALA A 73 -6.53 5.62 -7.30
CA ALA A 73 -5.68 4.95 -8.26
C ALA A 73 -6.39 3.79 -8.96
N GLU A 74 -7.33 3.11 -8.29
CA GLU A 74 -8.03 1.93 -8.81
C GLU A 74 -8.68 2.19 -10.18
N ASP A 75 -9.38 3.31 -10.33
CA ASP A 75 -10.06 3.70 -11.57
C ASP A 75 -9.10 3.95 -12.76
N SER A 76 -7.80 4.10 -12.49
CA SER A 76 -6.78 4.39 -13.52
C SER A 76 -6.09 3.14 -14.07
N VAL A 77 -6.31 1.96 -13.48
CA VAL A 77 -5.54 0.75 -13.82
C VAL A 77 -6.40 -0.27 -14.55
N ILE A 78 -5.95 -0.69 -15.73
CA ILE A 78 -6.56 -1.81 -16.45
C ILE A 78 -5.82 -3.09 -16.04
N VAL A 79 -6.53 -4.00 -15.38
CA VAL A 79 -5.96 -5.23 -14.81
C VAL A 79 -6.64 -6.48 -15.36
N THR A 80 -5.95 -7.63 -15.30
CA THR A 80 -6.55 -8.94 -15.61
C THR A 80 -7.56 -9.32 -14.53
N LYS A 81 -8.39 -10.33 -14.79
CA LYS A 81 -9.37 -10.83 -13.81
C LYS A 81 -8.69 -11.35 -12.53
N GLU A 82 -7.56 -12.03 -12.70
CA GLU A 82 -6.74 -12.57 -11.63
C GLU A 82 -6.13 -11.44 -10.78
N ALA A 83 -5.55 -10.43 -11.42
CA ALA A 83 -4.99 -9.27 -10.75
C ALA A 83 -6.07 -8.45 -10.02
N HIS A 84 -7.26 -8.30 -10.61
CA HIS A 84 -8.40 -7.64 -9.97
C HIS A 84 -8.83 -8.35 -8.68
N ARG A 85 -8.87 -9.68 -8.67
CA ARG A 85 -9.16 -10.46 -7.46
C ARG A 85 -8.12 -10.23 -6.36
N LEU A 86 -6.84 -10.15 -6.72
CA LEU A 86 -5.78 -9.84 -5.74
C LEU A 86 -5.92 -8.40 -5.20
N MET A 87 -6.35 -7.48 -6.05
CA MET A 87 -6.64 -6.09 -5.68
C MET A 87 -7.76 -6.00 -4.65
N GLU A 88 -8.88 -6.68 -4.85
CA GLU A 88 -9.99 -6.73 -3.88
C GLU A 88 -9.54 -7.30 -2.52
N ILE A 89 -8.69 -8.35 -2.54
CA ILE A 89 -8.13 -8.93 -1.32
C ILE A 89 -7.22 -7.93 -0.62
N HIS A 90 -6.31 -7.29 -1.35
CA HIS A 90 -5.39 -6.28 -0.84
C HIS A 90 -6.14 -5.10 -0.21
N GLU A 91 -7.14 -4.57 -0.91
CA GLU A 91 -8.02 -3.48 -0.47
C GLU A 91 -8.75 -3.86 0.82
N THR A 92 -9.41 -5.02 0.84
CA THR A 92 -10.14 -5.52 2.01
C THR A 92 -9.22 -5.62 3.22
N LEU A 93 -8.01 -6.17 3.03
CA LEU A 93 -7.01 -6.26 4.10
C LEU A 93 -6.55 -4.87 4.56
N GLY A 94 -6.36 -3.93 3.64
CA GLY A 94 -6.02 -2.54 3.96
C GLY A 94 -7.09 -1.86 4.83
N LEU A 95 -8.37 -2.05 4.51
CA LEU A 95 -9.50 -1.56 5.31
C LEU A 95 -9.57 -2.24 6.68
N VAL A 96 -9.33 -3.55 6.76
CA VAL A 96 -9.24 -4.28 8.04
C VAL A 96 -8.12 -3.71 8.92
N VAL A 97 -6.94 -3.46 8.35
CA VAL A 97 -5.82 -2.87 9.10
C VAL A 97 -6.15 -1.47 9.59
N LEU A 98 -6.72 -0.61 8.74
CA LEU A 98 -7.17 0.72 9.15
C LEU A 98 -8.18 0.63 10.30
N GLY A 99 -9.15 -0.29 10.20
CA GLY A 99 -10.13 -0.55 11.25
C GLY A 99 -9.48 -0.98 12.57
N ILE A 100 -8.55 -1.93 12.53
CA ILE A 100 -7.81 -2.39 13.73
C ILE A 100 -7.00 -1.25 14.35
N ALA A 101 -6.25 -0.50 13.54
CA ALA A 101 -5.46 0.64 14.01
C ALA A 101 -6.35 1.71 14.64
N ALA A 102 -7.51 2.01 14.04
CA ALA A 102 -8.49 2.93 14.59
C ALA A 102 -9.08 2.43 15.91
N ILE A 103 -9.43 1.14 16.03
CA ILE A 103 -9.91 0.54 17.28
C ILE A 103 -8.87 0.67 18.38
N LEU A 104 -7.60 0.36 18.10
CA LEU A 104 -6.50 0.49 19.07
C LEU A 104 -6.28 1.95 19.47
N MET A 105 -6.39 2.88 18.51
CA MET A 105 -6.26 4.30 18.77
C MET A 105 -7.39 4.80 19.68
N ILE A 106 -8.64 4.45 19.34
CA ILE A 106 -9.84 4.80 20.11
C ILE A 106 -9.77 4.22 21.52
N TRP A 107 -9.33 2.96 21.66
CA TRP A 107 -9.13 2.33 22.98
C TRP A 107 -8.22 3.21 23.85
N ARG A 108 -7.06 3.62 23.32
CA ARG A 108 -6.11 4.45 24.07
C ARG A 108 -6.63 5.87 24.35
N LEU A 109 -7.45 6.46 23.47
CA LEU A 109 -8.08 7.77 23.70
C LEU A 109 -9.05 7.73 24.88
N PHE A 110 -9.87 6.68 24.98
CA PHE A 110 -10.87 6.57 26.04
C PHE A 110 -10.30 6.05 27.36
N ASN A 111 -9.09 5.51 27.35
CA ASN A 111 -8.41 5.11 28.57
C ASN A 111 -7.69 6.34 29.16
N GLN A 112 -8.25 6.93 30.22
CA GLN A 112 -7.74 8.16 30.88
C GLN A 112 -6.45 7.94 31.70
N GLY A 113 -5.51 7.14 31.18
CA GLY A 113 -4.29 6.74 31.85
C GLY A 113 -3.63 5.52 31.19
N PRO A 114 -2.51 5.02 31.75
CA PRO A 114 -1.86 3.82 31.24
C PRO A 114 -2.83 2.63 31.23
N LEU A 115 -2.73 1.77 30.21
CA LEU A 115 -3.53 0.55 30.15
C LEU A 115 -3.27 -0.30 31.40
N SER A 116 -4.33 -0.82 32.00
CA SER A 116 -4.21 -1.72 33.14
C SER A 116 -3.55 -3.05 32.73
N ASN A 117 -2.90 -3.72 33.68
CA ASN A 117 -2.27 -5.04 33.44
C ASN A 117 -3.23 -6.09 32.86
N ARG A 118 -4.55 -5.93 33.07
CA ARG A 118 -5.58 -6.82 32.51
C ARG A 118 -5.91 -6.49 31.05
N GLN A 119 -5.79 -5.23 30.63
CA GLN A 119 -6.07 -4.79 29.25
C GLN A 119 -4.89 -5.02 28.29
N ILE A 120 -3.65 -4.89 28.80
CA ILE A 120 -2.42 -5.03 28.02
C ILE A 120 -2.40 -6.30 27.12
N PRO A 121 -2.67 -7.53 27.62
CA PRO A 121 -2.60 -8.71 26.77
C PRO A 121 -3.60 -8.66 25.60
N PHE A 122 -4.83 -8.18 25.84
CA PHE A 122 -5.82 -8.05 24.78
C PHE A 122 -5.43 -6.99 23.74
N TYR A 123 -4.90 -5.86 24.20
CA TYR A 123 -4.39 -4.81 23.33
C TYR A 123 -3.28 -5.35 22.41
N ILE A 124 -2.30 -6.06 22.99
CA ILE A 124 -1.16 -6.61 22.25
C ILE A 124 -1.60 -7.69 21.27
N ILE A 125 -2.55 -8.55 21.63
CA ILE A 125 -3.10 -9.57 20.71
C ILE A 125 -3.73 -8.89 19.48
N ILE A 126 -4.54 -7.85 19.68
CA ILE A 126 -5.19 -7.14 18.56
C ILE A 126 -4.15 -6.38 17.72
N ALA A 127 -3.16 -5.75 18.36
CA ALA A 127 -2.07 -5.07 17.67
C ALA A 127 -1.24 -6.02 16.80
N VAL A 128 -0.88 -7.19 17.33
CA VAL A 128 -0.16 -8.23 16.59
C VAL A 128 -1.03 -8.81 15.47
N ALA A 129 -2.32 -9.05 15.72
CA ALA A 129 -3.24 -9.48 14.66
C ALA A 129 -3.32 -8.46 13.52
N GLY A 130 -3.42 -7.16 13.85
CA GLY A 130 -3.35 -6.09 12.87
C GLY A 130 -2.05 -6.10 12.08
N LEU A 131 -0.91 -6.31 12.73
CA LEU A 131 0.38 -6.41 12.07
C LEU A 131 0.44 -7.60 11.09
N LEU A 132 -0.15 -8.75 11.44
CA LEU A 132 -0.23 -9.89 10.54
C LEU A 132 -1.10 -9.61 9.32
N PHE A 133 -2.25 -8.94 9.48
CA PHE A 133 -3.08 -8.50 8.36
C PHE A 133 -2.37 -7.48 7.47
N LEU A 134 -1.59 -6.57 8.07
CA LEU A 134 -0.76 -5.61 7.34
C LEU A 134 0.30 -6.30 6.49
N LEU A 135 0.99 -7.31 7.03
CA LEU A 135 1.96 -8.09 6.27
C LEU A 135 1.30 -8.89 5.14
N ALA A 136 0.12 -9.47 5.38
CA ALA A 136 -0.67 -10.14 4.35
C ALA A 136 -1.10 -9.16 3.23
N SER A 137 -1.57 -7.97 3.59
CA SER A 137 -1.90 -6.91 2.62
C SER A 137 -0.67 -6.54 1.79
N GLY A 138 0.48 -6.35 2.42
CA GLY A 138 1.75 -6.08 1.73
C GLY A 138 2.18 -7.19 0.78
N HIS A 139 1.92 -8.46 1.12
CA HIS A 139 2.20 -9.60 0.25
C HIS A 139 1.38 -9.53 -1.05
N TYR A 140 0.05 -9.40 -0.94
CA TYR A 140 -0.82 -9.29 -2.12
C TYR A 140 -0.56 -8.01 -2.93
N GLY A 141 -0.23 -6.90 -2.25
CA GLY A 141 0.20 -5.65 -2.91
C GLY A 141 1.47 -5.86 -3.74
N GLY A 142 2.44 -6.58 -3.18
CA GLY A 142 3.66 -6.97 -3.89
C GLY A 142 3.37 -7.90 -5.08
N GLU A 143 2.54 -8.92 -4.89
CA GLU A 143 2.14 -9.87 -5.95
C GLU A 143 1.51 -9.15 -7.14
N MET A 144 0.60 -8.20 -6.90
CA MET A 144 0.01 -7.36 -7.95
C MET A 144 1.05 -6.61 -8.78
N VAL A 145 2.04 -6.00 -8.12
CA VAL A 145 3.07 -5.20 -8.81
C VAL A 145 4.08 -6.10 -9.52
N TYR A 146 4.61 -7.11 -8.82
CA TYR A 146 5.74 -7.90 -9.30
C TYR A 146 5.35 -9.03 -10.25
N GLU A 147 4.18 -9.64 -10.07
CA GLU A 147 3.72 -10.74 -10.94
C GLU A 147 2.80 -10.25 -12.06
N TYR A 148 1.93 -9.27 -11.76
CA TYR A 148 0.90 -8.80 -12.69
C TYR A 148 1.18 -7.42 -13.29
N GLY A 149 2.23 -6.73 -12.85
CA GLY A 149 2.61 -5.43 -13.39
C GLY A 149 1.59 -4.31 -13.12
N VAL A 150 0.78 -4.44 -12.07
CA VAL A 150 -0.21 -3.41 -11.70
C VAL A 150 0.51 -2.13 -11.30
N GLY A 151 0.13 -1.01 -11.93
CA GLY A 151 0.67 0.30 -11.62
C GLY A 151 2.09 0.58 -12.13
N VAL A 152 2.68 -0.30 -12.95
CA VAL A 152 3.98 -0.08 -13.59
C VAL A 152 3.86 0.00 -15.11
N LYS A 153 4.73 0.80 -15.74
CA LYS A 153 4.80 0.87 -17.21
C LYS A 153 5.35 -0.46 -17.76
N PRO A 154 4.70 -1.09 -18.76
CA PRO A 154 5.20 -2.33 -19.34
C PRO A 154 6.46 -2.07 -20.18
N VAL A 155 7.64 -2.26 -19.59
CA VAL A 155 8.93 -2.07 -20.26
C VAL A 155 9.08 -3.02 -21.46
N MET A 156 8.62 -4.26 -21.33
CA MET A 156 8.79 -5.31 -22.37
C MET A 156 8.02 -5.01 -23.67
N LYS A 157 6.80 -4.44 -23.60
CA LYS A 157 6.02 -4.11 -24.80
C LYS A 157 6.68 -3.00 -25.61
N GLN A 158 7.32 -2.06 -24.92
CA GLN A 158 7.99 -0.93 -25.54
C GLN A 158 9.27 -1.37 -26.23
N THR A 159 10.10 -2.19 -25.58
CA THR A 159 11.31 -2.76 -26.19
C THR A 159 11.00 -3.59 -27.45
N LEU A 160 9.96 -4.43 -27.43
CA LEU A 160 9.57 -5.23 -28.61
C LEU A 160 8.97 -4.39 -29.76
N GLN A 161 8.30 -3.27 -29.44
CA GLN A 161 7.81 -2.33 -30.45
C GLN A 161 8.94 -1.47 -31.03
N ASP A 162 9.89 -1.05 -30.20
CA ASP A 162 11.07 -0.29 -30.61
C ASP A 162 11.99 -1.15 -31.49
N GLU A 163 12.16 -2.43 -31.14
CA GLU A 163 12.93 -3.41 -31.92
C GLU A 163 12.26 -3.71 -33.26
N LYS A 164 10.94 -3.96 -33.30
CA LYS A 164 10.18 -4.10 -34.57
C LYS A 164 10.22 -2.85 -35.44
N SER A 165 10.18 -1.66 -34.82
CA SER A 165 10.25 -0.39 -35.53
C SER A 165 11.65 -0.15 -36.11
N ALA A 166 12.70 -0.53 -35.38
CA ALA A 166 14.07 -0.50 -35.88
C ALA A 166 14.30 -1.50 -37.03
N ASP A 167 13.76 -2.72 -36.93
CA ASP A 167 13.91 -3.76 -37.96
C ASP A 167 13.19 -3.40 -39.28
N THR A 168 12.06 -2.68 -39.17
CA THR A 168 11.30 -2.16 -40.32
C THR A 168 12.04 -1.03 -41.05
N LEU A 169 12.94 -0.30 -40.37
CA LEU A 169 13.77 0.74 -40.98
C LEU A 169 15.05 0.19 -41.62
N ILE A 170 15.49 -1.02 -41.23
CA ILE A 170 16.71 -1.66 -41.73
C ILE A 170 16.43 -2.64 -42.88
N THR A 171 15.21 -3.19 -42.99
CA THR A 171 14.83 -4.03 -44.12
C THR A 171 14.52 -3.17 -45.36
N PRO A 172 15.36 -3.18 -46.41
CA PRO A 172 15.01 -2.49 -47.64
C PRO A 172 13.82 -3.22 -48.25
N HIS A 173 12.74 -2.49 -48.52
CA HIS A 173 11.59 -3.01 -49.24
C HIS A 173 12.02 -3.35 -50.67
N ILE A 174 12.55 -4.56 -50.90
CA ILE A 174 12.81 -5.06 -52.25
C ILE A 174 11.45 -5.38 -52.88
N SER A 175 10.81 -4.34 -53.41
CA SER A 175 9.63 -4.42 -54.26
C SER A 175 10.04 -5.13 -55.54
N ASN A 176 9.76 -6.42 -55.60
CA ASN A 176 9.89 -7.22 -56.82
C ASN A 176 8.75 -6.84 -57.78
N ARG A 177 8.98 -5.85 -58.65
CA ARG A 177 8.08 -5.57 -59.78
C ARG A 177 8.38 -6.55 -60.91
N LYS A 178 7.41 -7.41 -61.20
CA LYS A 178 7.28 -8.09 -62.49
C LYS A 178 6.56 -7.20 -63.49
#